data_AF-A0A352S3T0-F1
#
_entry.id   AF-A0A352S3T0-F1
#
_cell.length_a   1.000
_cell.length_b   1.000
_cell.length_c   1.000
_cell.angle_alpha   90.00
_cell.angle_beta   90.00
_cell.angle_gamma   90.00
#
_symmetry.space_group_name_H-M   'P 1'
#
loop_
_entity.id
_entity.type
_entity.pdbx_description
1 polymer ?
#
loop_
_entity_poly.entity_id
_entity_poly.type
_entity_poly.pdbx_seq_one_letter_code
_entity_poly.pdbx_strand_id
1 'polypeptide(L)'
;MDAHTLTEARPAGGADPMAAQPPTFLESLLAAGLLIQTGVRGLYGRSAVFEGIADGLNAAFTRIGADQNAEVLRFPPAIGKDDFETSENLKSFP
;
A
#
# COMPACT_ATOMS: atom_id res chain seq x y z
N MET A 1 3.50 -39.14 -5.12
CA MET A 1 4.34 -38.82 -3.95
C MET A 1 4.18 -37.34 -3.72
N ASP A 2 3.20 -37.08 -2.88
CA ASP A 2 2.34 -35.93 -2.88
C ASP A 2 2.86 -34.89 -1.89
N ALA A 3 2.93 -33.63 -2.33
CA ALA A 3 3.22 -32.49 -1.48
C ALA A 3 2.17 -31.40 -1.71
N HIS A 4 0.90 -31.77 -1.59
CA HIS A 4 -0.19 -30.84 -1.35
C HIS A 4 -0.46 -30.80 0.14
N THR A 5 0.33 -30.06 0.91
CA THR A 5 -0.07 -29.61 2.26
C THR A 5 -0.90 -28.34 2.12
N LEU A 6 -2.10 -28.50 1.58
CA LEU A 6 -3.15 -27.49 1.61
C LEU A 6 -3.72 -27.46 3.03
N THR A 7 -3.29 -26.47 3.80
CA THR A 7 -4.02 -25.77 4.88
C THR A 7 -5.28 -26.49 5.38
N GLU A 8 -5.18 -27.15 6.53
CA GLU A 8 -6.35 -27.56 7.29
C GLU A 8 -7.11 -26.30 7.76
N ALA A 9 -8.26 -26.05 7.15
CA ALA A 9 -9.23 -25.09 7.62
C ALA A 9 -9.78 -25.57 8.97
N ARG A 10 -9.35 -24.92 10.06
CA ARG A 10 -9.94 -25.12 11.39
C ARG A 10 -11.43 -24.72 11.34
N PRO A 11 -12.34 -25.54 11.88
CA PRO A 11 -13.77 -25.25 11.83
C PRO A 11 -14.06 -23.94 12.57
N ALA A 12 -14.87 -23.09 11.93
CA ALA A 12 -15.41 -21.87 12.52
C ALA A 12 -16.31 -22.25 13.71
N GLY A 13 -15.72 -22.28 14.91
CA GLY A 13 -16.46 -22.20 16.15
C GLY A 13 -17.20 -20.86 16.18
N GLY A 14 -18.48 -20.89 16.56
CA GLY A 14 -19.36 -19.72 16.57
C GLY A 14 -18.67 -18.52 17.20
N ALA A 15 -18.53 -17.44 16.43
CA ALA A 15 -18.00 -16.18 16.94
C ALA A 15 -19.00 -15.63 17.95
N ASP A 16 -18.54 -15.43 19.19
CA ASP A 16 -19.26 -14.67 20.19
C ASP A 16 -19.48 -13.25 19.60
N PRO A 17 -20.71 -12.78 19.41
CA PRO A 17 -20.97 -11.46 18.81
C PRO A 17 -20.47 -10.30 19.68
N MET A 18 -20.02 -10.60 20.91
CA MET A 18 -19.38 -9.67 21.84
C MET A 18 -17.86 -9.79 21.92
N ALA A 19 -17.23 -10.73 21.22
CA ALA A 19 -15.78 -10.78 21.14
C ALA A 19 -15.28 -9.55 20.37
N ALA A 20 -14.48 -8.71 21.00
CA ALA A 20 -13.90 -7.54 20.35
C ALA A 20 -13.10 -7.98 19.12
N GLN A 21 -13.48 -7.45 17.94
CA GLN A 21 -12.76 -7.72 16.72
C GLN A 21 -11.31 -7.22 16.88
N PRO A 22 -10.29 -8.00 16.46
CA PRO A 22 -8.91 -7.51 16.45
C PRO A 22 -8.81 -6.22 15.64
N PRO A 23 -7.94 -5.28 16.05
CA PRO A 23 -7.77 -4.03 15.34
C PRO A 23 -7.36 -4.32 13.89
N THR A 24 -7.94 -3.56 12.97
CA THR A 24 -7.50 -3.54 11.59
C THR A 24 -6.04 -3.09 11.51
N PHE A 25 -5.40 -3.40 10.37
CA PHE A 25 -4.03 -2.95 10.16
C PHE A 25 -3.92 -1.41 10.17
N LEU A 26 -4.92 -0.71 9.62
CA LEU A 26 -4.99 0.75 9.67
C LEU A 26 -5.05 1.27 11.12
N GLU A 27 -5.92 0.72 11.95
CA GLU A 27 -6.00 1.09 13.37
C GLU A 27 -4.69 0.82 14.10
N SER A 28 -4.01 -0.27 13.76
CA SER A 28 -2.69 -0.60 14.31
C SER A 28 -1.63 0.43 13.90
N LEU A 29 -1.62 0.86 12.64
CA LEU A 29 -0.68 1.88 12.14
C LEU A 29 -0.94 3.26 12.76
N LEU A 30 -2.21 3.61 12.96
CA LEU A 30 -2.61 4.84 13.65
C LEU A 30 -2.22 4.80 15.13
N ALA A 31 -2.50 3.68 15.82
CA ALA A 31 -2.13 3.49 17.22
C ALA A 31 -0.60 3.50 17.44
N ALA A 32 0.17 2.99 16.48
CA ALA A 32 1.63 3.05 16.49
C ALA A 32 2.20 4.44 16.13
N GLY A 33 1.37 5.41 15.75
CA GLY A 33 1.80 6.74 15.34
C GLY A 33 2.54 6.77 13.99
N LEU A 34 2.46 5.68 13.21
CA LEU A 34 3.08 5.61 11.87
C LEU A 34 2.28 6.42 10.85
N LEU A 35 0.96 6.38 10.98
CA LEU A 35 0.00 7.21 10.25
C LEU A 35 -0.69 8.20 11.21
N ILE A 36 -1.06 9.36 10.69
CA ILE A 36 -1.67 10.46 11.44
C ILE A 36 -3.02 10.80 10.79
N GLN A 37 -4.11 10.83 11.56
CA GLN A 37 -5.41 11.23 11.03
C GLN A 37 -5.44 12.71 10.66
N THR A 38 -6.05 13.03 9.50
CA THR A 38 -6.21 14.42 9.01
C THR A 38 -7.66 14.92 9.07
N GLY A 39 -8.59 14.09 9.53
CA GLY A 39 -10.04 14.37 9.49
C GLY A 39 -10.69 14.11 8.12
N VAL A 40 -9.92 13.91 7.06
CA VAL A 40 -10.42 13.51 5.74
C VAL A 40 -10.24 12.00 5.57
N ARG A 41 -11.33 11.30 5.27
CA ARG A 41 -11.30 9.84 5.05
C ARG A 41 -10.37 9.52 3.87
N GLY A 42 -9.40 8.65 4.11
CA GLY A 42 -8.43 8.23 3.09
C GLY A 42 -7.20 9.12 2.98
N LEU A 43 -7.13 10.23 3.73
CA LEU A 43 -5.96 11.11 3.78
C LEU A 43 -5.30 10.99 5.15
N TYR A 44 -4.05 10.54 5.15
CA TYR A 44 -3.27 10.34 6.37
C TYR A 44 -1.93 11.05 6.27
N GLY A 45 -1.53 11.74 7.35
CA GLY A 45 -0.15 12.16 7.53
C GLY A 45 0.74 10.95 7.77
N ARG A 46 2.02 11.09 7.45
CA ARG A 46 3.01 10.01 7.57
C ARG A 46 4.12 10.46 8.51
N SER A 47 4.47 9.60 9.47
CA SER A 47 5.58 9.87 10.39
C SER A 47 6.93 9.73 9.68
N ALA A 48 7.99 10.30 10.26
CA ALA A 48 9.35 10.12 9.75
C ALA A 48 9.77 8.63 9.68
N VAL A 49 9.29 7.79 10.60
CA VAL A 49 9.56 6.34 10.58
C VAL A 49 8.90 5.68 9.38
N PHE A 50 7.65 6.05 9.08
CA PHE A 50 6.95 5.56 7.90
C PHE A 50 7.66 5.98 6.60
N GLU A 51 8.06 7.25 6.51
CA GLU A 51 8.82 7.76 5.35
C GLU A 51 10.15 6.99 5.18
N GLY A 52 10.87 6.74 6.27
CA GLY A 52 12.11 5.95 6.23
C GLY A 52 11.91 4.52 5.71
N ILE A 53 10.78 3.88 6.02
CA ILE A 53 10.43 2.57 5.45
C ILE A 53 10.19 2.69 3.94
N ALA A 54 9.44 3.70 3.50
CA ALA A 54 9.14 3.93 2.08
C ALA A 54 10.43 4.21 1.27
N ASP A 55 11.31 5.06 1.79
CA ASP A 55 12.60 5.36 1.18
C ASP A 55 13.50 4.12 1.14
N GLY A 56 13.52 3.32 2.21
CA GLY A 56 14.25 2.06 2.27
C GLY A 56 13.79 1.05 1.23
N LEU A 57 12.48 0.93 1.00
CA LEU A 57 11.92 0.08 -0.06
C LEU A 57 12.33 0.58 -1.44
N ASN A 58 12.23 1.89 -1.69
CA ASN A 58 12.64 2.49 -2.96
C ASN A 58 14.13 2.23 -3.26
N ALA A 59 14.99 2.39 -2.26
CA ALA A 59 16.42 2.08 -2.39
C ALA A 59 16.66 0.58 -2.63
N ALA A 60 15.92 -0.30 -1.96
CA ALA A 60 16.04 -1.75 -2.15
C ALA A 60 15.64 -2.16 -3.59
N PHE A 61 14.53 -1.64 -4.11
CA PHE A 61 14.10 -1.93 -5.49
C PHE A 61 15.08 -1.40 -6.52
N THR A 62 15.61 -0.18 -6.31
CA THR A 62 16.65 0.40 -7.18
C THR A 62 17.88 -0.50 -7.24
N ARG A 63 18.30 -1.06 -6.10
CA ARG A 63 19.43 -2.00 -6.05
C ARG A 63 19.13 -3.33 -6.74
N ILE A 64 17.92 -3.86 -6.57
CA ILE A 64 17.52 -5.14 -7.19
C ILE A 64 17.51 -5.04 -8.71
N GLY A 65 17.05 -3.91 -9.27
CA GLY A 65 16.98 -3.69 -10.72
C GLY A 65 18.22 -3.04 -11.33
N ALA A 66 19.34 -2.94 -10.61
CA ALA A 66 20.52 -2.21 -11.06
C ALA A 66 21.12 -2.76 -12.37
N ASP A 67 20.97 -4.06 -12.61
CA ASP A 67 21.42 -4.75 -13.83
C ASP A 67 20.63 -4.38 -15.09
N GLN A 68 19.42 -3.85 -14.93
CA GLN A 68 18.55 -3.46 -16.05
C GLN A 68 18.96 -2.12 -16.68
N ASN A 69 19.86 -1.36 -16.05
CA ASN A 69 20.35 -0.07 -16.55
C ASN A 69 19.21 0.90 -16.97
N ALA A 70 18.14 0.95 -16.17
CA ALA A 70 16.98 1.79 -16.47
C ALA A 70 17.34 3.28 -16.48
N GLU A 71 16.86 4.01 -17.49
CA GLU A 71 17.02 5.45 -17.54
C GLU A 71 16.20 6.15 -16.45
N VAL A 72 16.81 7.12 -15.78
CA VAL A 72 16.17 7.89 -14.71
C VAL A 72 15.43 9.08 -15.31
N LEU A 73 14.12 8.94 -15.48
CA LEU A 73 13.24 10.01 -15.93
C LEU A 73 12.65 10.79 -14.74
N ARG A 74 12.52 12.11 -14.89
CA ARG A 74 11.90 13.01 -13.90
C ARG A 74 10.89 13.88 -14.62
N PHE A 75 9.61 13.58 -14.41
CA PHE A 75 8.52 14.35 -14.98
C PHE A 75 7.98 15.35 -13.96
N PRO A 76 7.49 16.52 -14.41
CA PRO A 76 6.79 17.44 -13.54
C PRO A 76 5.51 16.80 -12.99
N PRO A 77 5.01 17.24 -11.81
CA PRO A 77 3.77 16.72 -11.22
C PRO A 77 2.51 17.19 -11.96
N ALA A 78 2.66 18.06 -12.96
CA ALA A 78 1.60 18.51 -13.83
C ALA A 78 1.75 17.82 -15.19
N ILE A 79 0.63 17.35 -15.72
CA ILE A 79 0.54 16.81 -17.08
C ILE A 79 -0.28 17.77 -17.95
N GLY A 80 0.04 17.84 -19.24
CA GLY A 80 -0.74 18.61 -20.20
C GLY A 80 -2.17 18.07 -20.28
N LYS A 81 -3.15 18.95 -20.46
CA LYS A 81 -4.56 18.55 -20.58
C LYS A 81 -4.77 17.58 -21.75
N ASP A 82 -4.12 17.83 -22.88
CA ASP A 82 -4.20 17.00 -24.08
C ASP A 82 -3.60 15.59 -23.84
N ASP A 83 -2.52 15.49 -23.06
CA ASP A 83 -1.92 14.21 -22.66
C ASP A 83 -2.82 13.43 -21.68
N PHE A 84 -3.54 14.15 -20.81
CA PHE A 84 -4.49 13.53 -19.88
C PHE A 84 -5.72 12.95 -20.61
N GLU A 85 -6.27 13.69 -21.57
CA GLU A 85 -7.46 13.27 -22.34
C GLU A 85 -7.18 12.10 -23.30
N THR A 86 -5.94 11.98 -23.79
CA THR A 86 -5.51 10.87 -24.64
C THR A 86 -5.11 9.62 -23.85
N SER A 87 -4.73 9.78 -22.58
CA SER A 87 -4.57 8.64 -21.68
C SER A 87 -5.95 8.05 -21.37
N GLU A 88 -6.14 6.75 -21.58
CA GLU A 88 -7.43 6.09 -21.29
C GLU A 88 -7.82 6.11 -19.79
N ASN A 89 -7.05 6.78 -18.93
CA ASN A 89 -7.41 7.05 -17.53
C ASN A 89 -8.81 7.63 -17.38
N LEU A 90 -9.23 8.53 -18.28
CA LEU A 90 -10.56 9.16 -18.20
C LEU A 90 -11.72 8.18 -18.43
N LYS A 91 -11.49 7.07 -19.14
CA LYS A 91 -12.49 6.02 -19.34
C LYS A 91 -12.55 5.06 -18.16
N SER A 92 -11.44 4.87 -17.45
CA SER A 92 -11.34 3.92 -16.32
C SER A 92 -11.61 4.56 -14.95
N PHE A 93 -11.46 5.87 -14.81
CA PHE A 93 -11.71 6.63 -13.58
C PHE A 93 -12.51 7.93 -13.86
N PRO A 94 -13.83 7.82 -14.12
CA PRO A 94 -14.70 8.97 -14.38
C PRO A 94 -14.94 9.86 -13.14
#